data_AF-A0A6J1BAB7-F1
#
_entry.id   AF-A0A6J1BAB7-F1
#
_cell.length_a   1.000
_cell.length_b   1.000
_cell.length_c   1.000
_cell.angle_alpha   90.00
_cell.angle_beta   90.00
_cell.angle_gamma   90.00
#
_symmetry.space_group_name_H-M   'P 1'
#
loop_
_entity.id
_entity.type
_entity.pdbx_description
1 polymer ?
#
loop_
_entity_poly.entity_id
_entity_poly.type
_entity_poly.pdbx_seq_one_letter_code
_entity_poly.pdbx_strand_id
1 'polypeptide(L)'
;MAESICRALRDGALEGEHAPALTIKDSMASPFGFHVFSHVLSQLSSFILAGKSQSGGLVVVSFSRSPSFYLEMLKNKGIDVVSSDKRIQILDCYSDPLGWKDRLIEAGNFTALSREASNSSTANVFKDVKHMDKLYNSIIELGRGLVGGGKNQFSVAIDSVDEMLRHASTSSVAGLLSNFRSHDQVSSIFWLVHSDLHEARVAAVLEYLSSMVTSLEPLHQPANGQRGDLENFSLIEHNFKKGKFHVRIKRRNGRVRVMSEEVHIEQSGISFASLSSEGAINQGLVPKVQFSLELSEKERIDRANVVLPFEHQGNGKSIQIYDGRRSLADSKHERQVSATEKMQTNEDSGGGEIIYFRDSDDEMPDSDEDPDDDLDI
;
A
#
# COMPACT_ATOMS: atom_id res chain seq x y z
N MET A 1 -0.32 6.75 9.33
CA MET A 1 0.01 6.01 8.08
C MET A 1 1.51 5.86 7.89
N ALA A 2 2.30 6.87 8.27
CA ALA A 2 3.74 6.70 8.51
C ALA A 2 4.03 5.48 9.42
N GLU A 3 3.25 5.31 10.49
CA GLU A 3 3.36 4.14 11.36
C GLU A 3 3.12 2.80 10.65
N SER A 4 2.19 2.71 9.68
CA SER A 4 1.95 1.44 8.99
C SER A 4 3.13 1.04 8.11
N ILE A 5 3.86 2.01 7.55
CA ILE A 5 5.09 1.76 6.81
C ILE A 5 6.16 1.25 7.77
N CYS A 6 6.39 1.96 8.87
CA CYS A 6 7.39 1.57 9.87
C CYS A 6 7.09 0.20 10.48
N ARG A 7 5.80 -0.15 10.68
CA ARG A 7 5.37 -1.49 11.11
C ARG A 7 5.68 -2.56 10.05
N ALA A 8 5.38 -2.29 8.78
CA ALA A 8 5.69 -3.23 7.70
C ALA A 8 7.20 -3.47 7.55
N LEU A 9 8.04 -2.44 7.70
CA LEU A 9 9.50 -2.58 7.70
C LEU A 9 10.03 -3.30 8.94
N ARG A 10 9.41 -3.08 10.11
CA ARG A 10 9.74 -3.78 11.36
C ARG A 10 9.42 -5.27 11.30
N ASP A 11 8.25 -5.61 10.76
CA ASP A 11 7.75 -6.98 10.69
C ASP A 11 8.51 -7.79 9.63
N GLY A 12 9.06 -7.10 8.62
CA GLY A 12 10.06 -7.63 7.69
C GLY A 12 9.55 -8.71 6.73
N ALA A 13 10.46 -9.57 6.26
CA ALA A 13 10.20 -10.61 5.29
C ALA A 13 9.63 -11.86 5.97
N LEU A 14 8.54 -12.41 5.43
CA LEU A 14 8.09 -13.75 5.84
C LEU A 14 8.88 -14.84 5.10
N GLU A 15 8.90 -16.04 5.68
CA GLU A 15 9.59 -17.19 5.08
C GLU A 15 9.09 -17.45 3.66
N GLY A 16 10.03 -17.49 2.70
CA GLY A 16 9.74 -17.74 1.28
C GLY A 16 9.26 -16.51 0.48
N GLU A 17 9.15 -15.34 1.11
CA GLU A 17 8.77 -14.09 0.42
C GLU A 17 9.95 -13.14 0.23
N HIS A 18 9.80 -12.23 -0.73
CA HIS A 18 10.72 -11.10 -0.88
C HIS A 18 10.60 -10.11 0.27
N ALA A 19 11.72 -9.53 0.68
CA ALA A 19 11.74 -8.51 1.70
C ALA A 19 10.87 -7.29 1.31
N PRO A 20 10.08 -6.74 2.25
CA PRO A 20 9.34 -5.51 2.04
C PRO A 20 10.28 -4.38 1.64
N ALA A 21 9.94 -3.74 0.52
CA ALA A 21 10.71 -2.65 -0.05
C ALA A 21 9.90 -1.35 -0.08
N LEU A 22 10.48 -0.27 0.45
CA LEU A 22 9.88 1.07 0.44
C LEU A 22 10.68 2.00 -0.48
N THR A 23 10.01 2.56 -1.50
CA THR A 23 10.51 3.73 -2.24
C THR A 23 9.93 5.00 -1.64
N ILE A 24 10.80 5.91 -1.22
CA ILE A 24 10.46 7.29 -0.87
C ILE A 24 10.73 8.15 -2.10
N LYS A 25 9.68 8.74 -2.65
CA LYS A 25 9.73 9.56 -3.86
C LYS A 25 9.55 11.01 -3.48
N ASP A 26 10.50 11.81 -3.94
CA ASP A 26 10.52 13.25 -3.75
C ASP A 26 10.60 13.99 -5.10
N SER A 27 10.40 15.30 -5.07
CA SER A 27 10.58 16.23 -6.19
C SER A 27 11.09 17.57 -5.68
N MET A 28 11.70 18.38 -6.56
CA MET A 28 12.09 19.76 -6.28
C MET A 28 10.93 20.63 -5.75
N ALA A 29 9.69 20.31 -6.11
CA ALA A 29 8.51 21.04 -5.64
C ALA A 29 8.16 20.76 -4.18
N SER A 30 8.68 19.67 -3.61
CA SER A 30 8.29 19.19 -2.28
C SER A 30 9.45 18.49 -1.52
N PRO A 31 10.65 19.09 -1.39
CA PRO A 31 11.93 18.42 -1.11
C PRO A 31 12.05 17.88 0.34
N PHE A 32 11.15 16.98 0.70
CA PHE A 32 10.94 16.48 2.06
C PHE A 32 11.25 15.00 2.21
N GLY A 33 11.66 14.35 1.13
CA GLY A 33 11.94 12.92 1.08
C GLY A 33 13.04 12.55 2.05
N PHE A 34 14.06 13.39 2.19
CA PHE A 34 15.11 13.17 3.17
C PHE A 34 14.61 13.26 4.63
N HIS A 35 13.68 14.18 4.91
CA HIS A 35 13.08 14.26 6.24
C HIS A 35 12.27 12.99 6.53
N VAL A 36 11.46 12.51 5.57
CA VAL A 36 10.69 11.27 5.72
C VAL A 36 11.62 10.07 5.89
N PHE A 37 12.67 10.00 5.09
CA PHE A 37 13.72 8.98 5.21
C PHE A 37 14.33 8.99 6.62
N SER A 38 14.68 10.18 7.13
CA SER A 38 15.23 10.36 8.48
C SER A 38 14.26 9.90 9.58
N HIS A 39 12.96 10.19 9.41
CA HIS A 39 11.92 9.72 10.33
C HIS A 39 11.82 8.20 10.32
N VAL A 40 11.72 7.57 9.14
CA VAL A 40 11.66 6.10 8.99
C VAL A 40 12.91 5.44 9.55
N LEU A 41 14.09 6.00 9.24
CA LEU A 41 15.38 5.51 9.72
C LEU A 41 15.47 5.54 11.25
N SER A 42 15.07 6.64 11.88
CA SER A 42 15.05 6.79 13.34
C SER A 42 14.07 5.81 14.00
N GLN A 43 12.86 5.67 13.44
CA GLN A 43 11.86 4.73 13.96
C GLN A 43 12.31 3.29 13.85
N LEU A 44 12.83 2.87 12.69
CA LEU A 44 13.33 1.51 12.49
C LEU A 44 14.51 1.21 13.42
N SER A 45 15.45 2.16 13.55
CA SER A 45 16.57 2.05 14.50
C SER A 45 16.07 1.84 15.93
N SER A 46 15.04 2.60 16.35
CA SER A 46 14.45 2.44 17.69
C SER A 46 13.83 1.04 17.90
N PHE A 47 13.18 0.46 16.88
CA PHE A 47 12.59 -0.88 16.96
C PHE A 47 13.65 -1.98 17.02
N ILE A 48 14.76 -1.82 16.31
CA ILE A 48 15.88 -2.76 16.31
C ILE A 48 16.57 -2.76 17.69
N LEU A 49 16.79 -1.58 18.27
CA LEU A 49 17.40 -1.46 19.59
C LEU A 49 16.48 -1.99 20.70
N ALA A 50 15.17 -1.75 20.57
CA ALA A 50 14.16 -2.31 21.47
C ALA A 50 13.93 -3.83 21.29
N GLY A 51 14.54 -4.47 20.28
CA GLY A 51 14.35 -5.90 19.99
C GLY A 51 12.93 -6.24 19.52
N LYS A 52 12.19 -5.27 19.00
CA LYS A 52 10.82 -5.44 18.48
C LYS A 52 10.79 -5.70 16.97
N SER A 53 11.91 -5.50 16.29
CA SER A 53 12.06 -5.74 14.85
C SER A 53 12.51 -7.17 14.58
N GLN A 54 12.09 -7.74 13.45
CA GLN A 54 12.65 -8.99 12.96
C GLN A 54 14.14 -8.83 12.62
N SER A 55 14.55 -7.64 12.18
CA SER A 55 15.94 -7.32 11.91
C SER A 55 16.74 -7.11 13.20
N GLY A 56 17.85 -7.84 13.35
CA GLY A 56 18.82 -7.67 14.44
C GLY A 56 19.84 -6.55 14.22
N GLY A 57 19.93 -6.02 13.00
CA GLY A 57 20.83 -4.92 12.65
C GLY A 57 20.35 -4.07 11.48
N LEU A 58 21.02 -2.94 11.27
CA LEU A 58 20.71 -1.96 10.23
C LEU A 58 21.99 -1.50 9.52
N VAL A 59 22.00 -1.60 8.20
CA VAL A 59 23.06 -1.04 7.35
C VAL A 59 22.51 0.22 6.67
N VAL A 60 23.17 1.36 6.89
CA VAL A 60 22.85 2.63 6.24
C VAL A 60 23.89 2.90 5.16
N VAL A 61 23.46 3.03 3.91
CA VAL A 61 24.33 3.40 2.78
C VAL A 61 24.21 4.90 2.56
N SER A 62 25.32 5.62 2.68
CA SER A 62 25.35 7.08 2.60
C SER A 62 25.97 7.57 1.30
N PHE A 63 25.15 7.99 0.34
CA PHE A 63 25.52 8.65 -0.91
C PHE A 63 25.36 10.17 -0.88
N SER A 64 24.37 10.68 -0.14
CA SER A 64 23.95 12.08 -0.19
C SER A 64 24.52 12.93 0.95
N ARG A 65 24.80 12.32 2.10
CA ARG A 65 25.29 12.98 3.33
C ARG A 65 26.49 12.22 3.90
N SER A 66 27.32 12.92 4.66
CA SER A 66 28.44 12.29 5.36
C SER A 66 27.95 11.33 6.46
N PRO A 67 28.70 10.28 6.81
CA PRO A 67 28.36 9.39 7.92
C PRO A 67 28.15 10.11 9.26
N SER A 68 28.91 11.17 9.51
CA SER A 68 28.78 12.01 10.72
C SER A 68 27.38 12.59 10.89
N PHE A 69 26.71 12.94 9.80
CA PHE A 69 25.35 13.46 9.81
C PHE A 69 24.39 12.44 10.41
N TYR A 70 24.44 11.18 9.95
CA TYR A 70 23.55 10.12 10.45
C TYR A 70 23.81 9.79 11.91
N LEU A 71 25.08 9.79 12.33
CA LEU A 71 25.45 9.59 13.73
C LEU A 71 24.88 10.69 14.63
N GLU A 72 25.03 11.96 14.23
CA GLU A 72 24.48 13.09 14.98
C GLU A 72 22.95 13.08 15.00
N MET A 73 22.31 12.79 13.85
CA MET A 73 20.86 12.70 13.73
C MET A 73 20.28 11.63 14.66
N LEU A 74 20.87 10.44 14.68
CA LEU A 74 20.44 9.35 15.57
C LEU A 74 20.67 9.72 17.04
N LYS A 75 21.82 10.32 17.37
CA LYS A 75 22.13 10.79 18.71
C LYS A 75 21.12 11.83 19.22
N ASN A 76 20.74 12.78 18.37
CA ASN A 76 19.73 13.81 18.68
C ASN A 76 18.34 13.21 18.92
N LYS A 77 18.06 12.02 18.39
CA LYS A 77 16.83 11.25 18.64
C LYS A 77 16.97 10.26 19.80
N GLY A 78 18.05 10.34 20.58
CA GLY A 78 18.31 9.48 21.75
C GLY A 78 18.88 8.11 21.41
N ILE A 79 19.36 7.90 20.19
CA ILE A 79 19.96 6.65 19.72
C ILE A 79 21.48 6.84 19.66
N ASP A 80 22.20 6.38 20.67
CA ASP A 80 23.66 6.40 20.63
C ASP A 80 24.21 5.20 19.86
N VAL A 81 24.60 5.44 18.61
CA VAL A 81 25.15 4.43 17.71
C VAL A 81 26.45 3.83 18.25
N VAL A 82 27.27 4.60 18.98
CA VAL A 82 28.54 4.13 19.54
C VAL A 82 28.31 3.17 20.71
N SER A 83 27.26 3.42 21.49
CA SER A 83 26.79 2.53 22.57
C SER A 83 25.90 1.38 22.08
N SER A 84 25.42 1.39 20.84
CA SER A 84 24.34 0.52 20.34
C SER A 84 24.71 -0.95 20.06
N ASP A 85 25.67 -1.52 20.79
CA ASP A 85 26.19 -2.89 20.60
C ASP A 85 26.57 -3.21 19.13
N LYS A 86 27.02 -2.18 18.38
CA LYS A 86 27.32 -2.27 16.94
C LYS A 86 26.14 -2.76 16.08
N ARG A 87 24.87 -2.59 16.48
CA ARG A 87 23.71 -3.03 15.67
C ARG A 87 23.45 -2.16 14.43
N ILE A 88 24.01 -0.95 14.39
CA ILE A 88 23.89 -0.03 13.27
C ILE A 88 25.28 0.20 12.68
N GLN A 89 25.42 -0.02 11.38
CA GLN A 89 26.64 0.28 10.62
C GLN A 89 26.33 1.17 9.43
N ILE A 90 27.28 2.05 9.11
CA ILE A 90 27.17 2.99 8.00
C ILE A 90 28.21 2.60 6.94
N LEU A 91 27.78 2.47 5.69
CA LEU A 91 28.64 2.36 4.52
C LEU A 91 28.78 3.75 3.89
N ASP A 92 29.98 4.32 4.01
CA ASP A 92 30.31 5.63 3.49
C ASP A 92 30.60 5.57 1.98
N CYS A 93 29.59 5.90 1.19
CA CYS A 93 29.69 6.13 -0.25
C CYS A 93 29.71 7.63 -0.61
N TYR A 94 29.89 8.53 0.36
CA TYR A 94 29.84 9.98 0.17
C TYR A 94 31.25 10.59 0.11
N SER A 95 32.14 10.16 1.01
CA SER A 95 33.45 10.79 1.20
C SER A 95 34.44 10.59 0.05
N ASP A 96 34.32 9.47 -0.67
CA ASP A 96 35.13 9.16 -1.87
C ASP A 96 34.49 8.06 -2.75
N PRO A 97 33.31 8.31 -3.36
CA PRO A 97 32.52 7.30 -4.09
C PRO A 97 33.26 6.62 -5.26
N LEU A 98 34.28 7.29 -5.81
CA LEU A 98 35.03 6.85 -7.00
C LEU A 98 36.50 6.51 -6.69
N GLY A 99 36.90 6.55 -5.42
CA GLY A 99 38.26 6.21 -5.00
C GLY A 99 39.31 7.15 -5.56
N TRP A 100 38.97 8.41 -5.80
CA TRP A 100 39.89 9.38 -6.41
C TRP A 100 41.06 9.67 -5.48
N LYS A 101 40.86 9.63 -4.16
CA LYS A 101 41.95 9.90 -3.20
C LYS A 101 43.04 8.85 -3.32
N ASP A 102 42.66 7.57 -3.41
CA ASP A 102 43.61 6.47 -3.57
C ASP A 102 44.33 6.56 -4.92
N ARG A 103 43.59 6.83 -6.01
CA ARG A 103 44.18 6.98 -7.36
C ARG A 103 45.15 8.15 -7.45
N LEU A 104 44.90 9.25 -6.73
CA LEU A 104 45.80 10.42 -6.68
C LEU A 104 47.06 10.15 -5.85
N ILE A 105 46.93 9.34 -4.79
CA ILE A 105 48.06 8.87 -3.98
C ILE A 105 48.92 7.91 -4.82
N GLU A 106 48.31 6.97 -5.55
CA GLU A 106 48.99 6.06 -6.47
C GLU A 106 49.67 6.79 -7.64
N ALA A 107 49.06 7.88 -8.12
CA ALA A 107 49.63 8.74 -9.17
C ALA A 107 50.77 9.67 -8.68
N GLY A 108 51.18 9.58 -7.42
CA GLY A 108 52.36 10.28 -6.87
C GLY A 108 52.19 11.80 -6.65
N ASN A 109 50.97 12.34 -6.79
CA ASN A 109 50.72 13.78 -6.79
C ASN A 109 50.37 14.38 -5.42
N PHE A 110 50.21 13.56 -4.36
CA PHE A 110 49.91 14.04 -3.01
C PHE A 110 50.65 13.23 -1.94
N THR A 111 51.55 13.87 -1.21
CA THR A 111 52.07 13.37 0.07
C THR A 111 50.93 13.41 1.10
N ALA A 112 50.37 12.23 1.38
CA ALA A 112 49.52 11.86 2.52
C ALA A 112 49.02 13.03 3.39
N LEU A 113 47.99 13.75 2.91
CA LEU A 113 47.18 14.57 3.81
C LEU A 113 46.33 13.62 4.65
N SER A 114 46.81 13.45 5.88
CA SER A 114 46.19 12.92 7.08
C SER A 114 45.24 11.73 6.91
N ARG A 115 45.70 10.60 7.46
CA ARG A 115 44.91 9.45 7.92
C ARG A 115 44.02 9.86 9.10
N GLU A 116 43.22 10.91 8.95
CA GLU A 116 42.35 11.50 9.96
C GLU A 116 40.90 11.41 9.50
N ALA A 117 40.38 10.18 9.42
CA ALA A 117 38.93 9.91 9.41
C ALA A 117 38.58 8.43 9.60
N SER A 118 39.55 7.50 9.53
CA SER A 118 39.30 6.06 9.62
C SER A 118 38.97 5.53 11.02
N ASN A 119 38.76 6.39 12.01
CA ASN A 119 38.61 5.99 13.42
C ASN A 119 37.17 6.06 13.94
N SER A 120 36.16 6.17 13.08
CA SER A 120 34.80 5.81 13.50
C SER A 120 34.59 4.32 13.20
N SER A 121 34.69 3.47 14.22
CA SER A 121 34.47 2.01 14.11
C SER A 121 33.12 1.59 13.50
N THR A 122 32.22 2.55 13.28
CA THR A 122 30.87 2.39 12.78
C THR A 122 30.68 2.75 11.32
N ALA A 123 31.67 3.38 10.65
CA ALA A 123 31.57 3.82 9.25
C ALA A 123 32.67 3.20 8.37
N ASN A 124 32.28 2.41 7.37
CA ASN A 124 33.20 1.77 6.41
C ASN A 124 33.17 2.51 5.07
N VAL A 125 34.31 2.96 4.56
CA VAL A 125 34.39 3.70 3.29
C VAL A 125 34.33 2.75 2.10
N PHE A 126 33.40 3.02 1.19
CA PHE A 126 33.26 2.31 -0.08
C PHE A 126 33.59 3.21 -1.25
N LYS A 127 34.55 2.78 -2.07
CA LYS A 127 35.23 3.63 -3.06
C LYS A 127 34.89 3.31 -4.51
N ASP A 128 34.02 2.33 -4.75
CA ASP A 128 33.81 1.79 -6.09
C ASP A 128 32.33 1.71 -6.47
N VAL A 129 31.64 2.87 -6.37
CA VAL A 129 30.20 3.00 -6.61
C VAL A 129 29.80 2.64 -8.03
N LYS A 130 30.73 2.57 -9.00
CA LYS A 130 30.43 2.10 -10.35
C LYS A 130 30.13 0.61 -10.41
N HIS A 131 30.77 -0.18 -9.56
CA HIS A 131 30.67 -1.64 -9.57
C HIS A 131 29.60 -2.12 -8.58
N MET A 132 28.36 -2.21 -9.08
CA MET A 132 27.17 -2.61 -8.30
C MET A 132 27.35 -3.95 -7.56
N ASP A 133 28.00 -4.94 -8.17
CA ASP A 133 28.20 -6.25 -7.54
C ASP A 133 29.11 -6.15 -6.30
N LYS A 134 30.14 -5.29 -6.35
CA LYS A 134 31.01 -5.04 -5.20
C LYS A 134 30.25 -4.31 -4.10
N LEU A 135 29.44 -3.32 -4.47
CA LEU A 135 28.60 -2.58 -3.52
C LEU A 135 27.63 -3.52 -2.81
N TYR A 136 26.97 -4.39 -3.56
CA TYR A 136 26.10 -5.43 -3.03
C TYR A 136 26.84 -6.32 -2.02
N ASN A 137 27.99 -6.89 -2.42
CA ASN A 137 28.78 -7.75 -1.53
C ASN A 137 29.23 -7.02 -0.27
N SER A 138 29.70 -5.77 -0.37
CA SER A 138 30.09 -4.98 0.80
C SER A 138 28.92 -4.74 1.75
N ILE A 139 27.71 -4.45 1.25
CA ILE A 139 26.53 -4.26 2.10
C ILE A 139 26.15 -5.58 2.80
N ILE A 140 26.18 -6.71 2.08
CA ILE A 140 25.88 -8.02 2.66
C ILE A 140 26.94 -8.43 3.69
N GLU A 141 28.22 -8.19 3.43
CA GLU A 141 29.31 -8.47 4.38
C GLU A 141 29.16 -7.67 5.67
N LEU A 142 28.84 -6.37 5.58
CA LEU A 142 28.53 -5.55 6.75
C LEU A 142 27.30 -6.08 7.50
N GLY A 143 26.23 -6.40 6.78
CA GLY A 143 25.01 -6.97 7.35
C GLY A 143 25.24 -8.30 8.07
N ARG A 144 26.05 -9.20 7.50
CA ARG A 144 26.49 -10.44 8.14
C ARG A 144 27.36 -10.18 9.36
N GLY A 145 28.22 -9.16 9.31
CA GLY A 145 29.02 -8.73 10.45
C GLY A 145 28.17 -8.23 11.64
N LEU A 146 27.04 -7.59 11.35
CA LEU A 146 26.08 -7.12 12.36
C LEU A 146 25.34 -8.26 13.05
N VAL A 147 24.91 -9.23 12.25
CA VAL A 147 23.85 -10.17 12.61
C VAL A 147 24.38 -11.58 12.91
N GLY A 148 25.62 -11.86 12.50
CA GLY A 148 26.28 -13.16 12.62
C GLY A 148 25.82 -14.16 11.57
N GLY A 149 26.45 -15.34 11.55
CA GLY A 149 26.15 -16.42 10.60
C GLY A 149 24.88 -17.23 10.92
N GLY A 150 23.87 -16.63 11.57
CA GLY A 150 22.64 -17.30 12.02
C GLY A 150 21.40 -16.97 11.18
N LYS A 151 20.22 -17.37 11.69
CA LYS A 151 18.89 -17.04 11.11
C LYS A 151 18.48 -15.57 11.28
N ASN A 152 19.28 -14.79 11.98
CA ASN A 152 18.96 -13.40 12.21
C ASN A 152 19.08 -12.64 10.88
N GLN A 153 18.26 -11.60 10.71
CA GLN A 153 18.23 -10.78 9.51
C GLN A 153 18.65 -9.33 9.80
N PHE A 154 19.00 -8.55 8.78
CA PHE A 154 19.28 -7.11 8.88
C PHE A 154 18.40 -6.32 7.93
N SER A 155 18.24 -5.03 8.22
CA SER A 155 17.56 -4.08 7.34
C SER A 155 18.59 -3.21 6.59
N VAL A 156 18.23 -2.76 5.39
CA VAL A 156 19.07 -1.90 4.54
C VAL A 156 18.37 -0.57 4.28
N ALA A 157 19.07 0.53 4.54
CA ALA A 157 18.61 1.88 4.27
C ALA A 157 19.54 2.54 3.26
N ILE A 158 19.04 2.94 2.09
CA ILE A 158 19.83 3.66 1.07
C ILE A 158 19.34 5.10 1.01
N ASP A 159 20.20 6.04 1.34
CA ASP A 159 19.80 7.43 1.49
C ASP A 159 19.44 8.13 0.17
N SER A 160 20.00 7.73 -0.95
CA SER A 160 19.69 8.21 -2.30
C SER A 160 20.16 7.20 -3.34
N VAL A 161 19.22 6.75 -4.18
CA VAL A 161 19.52 5.86 -5.33
C VAL A 161 20.00 6.67 -6.54
N ASP A 162 19.82 7.99 -6.51
CA ASP A 162 20.14 8.88 -7.63
C ASP A 162 21.62 8.82 -8.00
N GLU A 163 22.50 8.69 -7.01
CA GLU A 163 23.94 8.57 -7.25
C GLU A 163 24.31 7.21 -7.86
N MET A 164 23.59 6.14 -7.53
CA MET A 164 23.77 4.84 -8.18
C MET A 164 23.35 4.91 -9.65
N LEU A 165 22.22 5.57 -9.93
CA LEU A 165 21.70 5.77 -11.28
C LEU A 165 22.57 6.72 -12.12
N ARG A 166 23.34 7.61 -11.48
CA ARG A 166 24.33 8.46 -12.16
C ARG A 166 25.49 7.65 -12.75
N HIS A 167 25.91 6.59 -12.06
CA HIS A 167 27.13 5.83 -12.39
C HIS A 167 26.89 4.45 -13.00
N ALA A 168 25.68 3.90 -12.85
CA ALA A 168 25.30 2.57 -13.32
C ALA A 168 23.97 2.59 -14.10
N SER A 169 23.75 1.56 -14.91
CA SER A 169 22.51 1.45 -15.68
C SER A 169 21.31 1.18 -14.76
N THR A 170 20.12 1.64 -15.16
CA THR A 170 18.87 1.34 -14.45
C THR A 170 18.66 -0.16 -14.24
N SER A 171 19.04 -0.99 -15.21
CA SER A 171 18.94 -2.46 -15.10
C SER A 171 19.83 -3.03 -13.99
N SER A 172 21.05 -2.49 -13.85
CA SER A 172 22.00 -2.93 -12.83
C SER A 172 21.53 -2.51 -11.43
N VAL A 173 21.01 -1.29 -11.28
CA VAL A 173 20.45 -0.80 -10.01
C VAL A 173 19.20 -1.59 -9.64
N ALA A 174 18.30 -1.83 -10.59
CA ALA A 174 17.11 -2.66 -10.40
C ALA A 174 17.48 -4.10 -10.01
N GLY A 175 18.48 -4.69 -10.66
CA GLY A 175 19.01 -6.01 -10.34
C GLY A 175 19.56 -6.06 -8.92
N LEU A 176 20.35 -5.08 -8.50
CA LEU A 176 20.89 -4.98 -7.15
C LEU A 176 19.77 -4.86 -6.09
N LEU A 177 18.77 -4.01 -6.31
CA LEU A 177 17.63 -3.88 -5.40
C LEU A 177 16.80 -5.17 -5.34
N SER A 178 16.60 -5.83 -6.48
CA SER A 178 15.93 -7.14 -6.54
C SER A 178 16.72 -8.20 -5.76
N ASN A 179 18.04 -8.24 -5.92
CA ASN A 179 18.91 -9.17 -5.21
C ASN A 179 18.82 -8.98 -3.69
N PHE A 180 18.80 -7.73 -3.21
CA PHE A 180 18.57 -7.47 -1.78
C PHE A 180 17.21 -7.98 -1.31
N ARG A 181 16.16 -7.80 -2.11
CA ARG A 181 14.82 -8.27 -1.76
C ARG A 181 14.70 -9.78 -1.74
N SER A 182 15.45 -10.49 -2.56
CA SER A 182 15.48 -11.96 -2.57
C SER A 182 16.44 -12.57 -1.57
N HIS A 183 17.29 -11.77 -0.92
CA HIS A 183 18.30 -12.27 0.00
C HIS A 183 17.66 -12.67 1.35
N ASP A 184 17.96 -13.88 1.77
CA ASP A 184 17.41 -14.59 2.93
C ASP A 184 17.76 -13.94 4.28
N GLN A 185 18.87 -13.19 4.33
CA GLN A 185 19.27 -12.42 5.52
C GLN A 185 18.75 -10.97 5.52
N VAL A 186 18.12 -10.49 4.45
CA VAL A 186 17.58 -9.12 4.39
C VAL A 186 16.11 -9.14 4.85
N SER A 187 15.84 -8.47 5.96
CA SER A 187 14.49 -8.37 6.54
C SER A 187 13.65 -7.30 5.87
N SER A 188 14.23 -6.12 5.62
CA SER A 188 13.53 -5.03 4.96
C SER A 188 14.51 -4.09 4.26
N ILE A 189 14.04 -3.37 3.25
CA ILE A 189 14.84 -2.40 2.52
C ILE A 189 14.03 -1.13 2.23
N PHE A 190 14.66 0.03 2.34
CA PHE A 190 14.04 1.28 1.92
C PHE A 190 15.05 2.25 1.34
N TRP A 191 14.59 3.09 0.42
CA TRP A 191 15.44 4.04 -0.27
C TRP A 191 14.72 5.31 -0.69
N LEU A 192 15.49 6.38 -0.94
CA LEU A 192 15.00 7.64 -1.48
C LEU A 192 15.35 7.77 -2.97
N VAL A 193 14.42 8.32 -3.75
CA VAL A 193 14.62 8.70 -5.16
C VAL A 193 14.01 10.07 -5.42
N HIS A 194 14.74 10.92 -6.14
CA HIS A 194 14.25 12.20 -6.63
C HIS A 194 13.66 12.00 -8.02
N SER A 195 12.33 12.06 -8.11
CA SER A 195 11.59 11.67 -9.32
C SER A 195 11.74 12.61 -10.52
N ASP A 196 12.21 13.81 -10.28
CA ASP A 196 12.47 14.86 -11.25
C ASP A 196 13.87 14.77 -11.88
N LEU A 197 14.80 14.05 -11.25
CA LEU A 197 16.14 13.84 -11.80
C LEU A 197 16.20 12.73 -12.85
N HIS A 198 15.20 11.84 -12.88
CA HIS A 198 15.21 10.65 -13.73
C HIS A 198 14.02 10.63 -14.69
N GLU A 199 14.16 9.87 -15.77
CA GLU A 199 13.03 9.60 -16.66
C GLU A 199 11.89 8.88 -15.91
N ALA A 200 10.65 9.16 -16.31
CA ALA A 200 9.46 8.52 -15.72
C ALA A 200 9.52 6.98 -15.75
N ARG A 201 10.22 6.40 -16.74
CA ARG A 201 10.45 4.96 -16.85
C ARG A 201 11.28 4.41 -15.69
N VAL A 202 12.33 5.13 -15.29
CA VAL A 202 13.21 4.73 -14.18
C VAL A 202 12.44 4.75 -12.87
N ALA A 203 11.68 5.82 -12.62
CA ALA A 203 10.82 5.92 -11.45
C ALA A 203 9.78 4.77 -11.42
N ALA A 204 9.15 4.46 -12.55
CA ALA A 204 8.18 3.37 -12.65
C ALA A 204 8.80 1.99 -12.36
N VAL A 205 10.04 1.73 -12.79
CA VAL A 205 10.76 0.48 -12.47
C VAL A 205 11.01 0.36 -10.96
N LEU A 206 11.45 1.43 -10.30
CA LEU A 206 11.65 1.43 -8.84
C LEU A 206 10.32 1.24 -8.08
N GLU A 207 9.27 1.92 -8.52
CA GLU A 207 7.91 1.75 -7.97
C GLU A 207 7.37 0.33 -8.18
N TYR A 208 7.70 -0.31 -9.31
CA TYR A 208 7.34 -1.70 -9.58
C TYR A 208 8.03 -2.66 -8.61
N LEU A 209 9.33 -2.47 -8.37
CA LEU A 209 10.12 -3.26 -7.42
C LEU A 209 9.68 -3.06 -5.97
N SER A 210 9.14 -1.90 -5.61
CA SER A 210 8.72 -1.67 -4.22
C SER A 210 7.39 -2.32 -3.86
N SER A 211 7.33 -2.81 -2.62
CA SER A 211 6.08 -3.22 -1.95
C SER A 211 5.30 -2.00 -1.47
N MET A 212 6.00 -0.94 -1.11
CA MET A 212 5.45 0.32 -0.61
C MET A 212 6.06 1.50 -1.38
N VAL A 213 5.24 2.45 -1.79
CA VAL A 213 5.70 3.68 -2.42
C VAL A 213 5.11 4.85 -1.64
N THR A 214 5.96 5.79 -1.25
CA THR A 214 5.52 7.04 -0.64
C THR A 214 5.88 8.18 -1.57
N SER A 215 4.89 8.95 -2.02
CA SER A 215 5.11 10.17 -2.80
C SER A 215 4.80 11.40 -1.96
N LEU A 216 5.70 12.37 -2.03
CA LEU A 216 5.51 13.70 -1.48
C LEU A 216 5.02 14.62 -2.60
N GLU A 217 3.89 15.26 -2.36
CA GLU A 217 3.31 16.23 -3.28
C GLU A 217 3.20 17.60 -2.57
N PRO A 218 3.41 18.71 -3.29
CA PRO A 218 3.16 20.03 -2.72
C PRO A 218 1.67 20.19 -2.40
N LEU A 219 1.34 20.92 -1.33
CA LEU A 219 -0.05 21.13 -0.91
C LEU A 219 -0.84 21.95 -1.95
N HIS A 220 -0.17 22.89 -2.61
CA HIS A 220 -0.75 23.70 -3.68
C HIS A 220 0.02 23.48 -4.99
N GLN A 221 -0.64 22.89 -5.99
CA GLN A 221 -0.18 22.94 -7.37
C GLN A 221 -0.41 24.36 -7.91
N PRO A 222 0.60 25.06 -8.44
CA PRO A 222 0.37 26.35 -9.08
C PRO A 222 -0.51 26.10 -10.30
N ALA A 223 -1.66 26.76 -10.35
CA ALA A 223 -2.55 26.70 -11.49
C ALA A 223 -1.79 27.22 -12.73
N ASN A 224 -1.62 26.32 -13.70
CA ASN A 224 -1.26 26.54 -15.10
C ASN A 224 -0.67 27.95 -15.44
N GLY A 225 0.66 28.06 -15.44
CA GLY A 225 1.37 28.97 -16.34
C GLY A 225 1.29 30.49 -16.12
N GLN A 226 0.79 31.02 -15.00
CA GLN A 226 0.88 32.46 -14.74
C GLN A 226 2.19 32.85 -14.04
N ARG A 227 3.04 33.49 -14.83
CA ARG A 227 4.31 34.08 -14.45
C ARG A 227 4.05 35.42 -13.75
N GLY A 228 4.42 35.49 -12.47
CA GLY A 228 4.57 36.73 -11.72
C GLY A 228 3.42 36.99 -10.76
N ASP A 229 3.71 36.92 -9.46
CA ASP A 229 3.27 37.89 -8.45
C ASP A 229 3.88 37.52 -7.09
N LEU A 230 4.15 38.55 -6.27
CA LEU A 230 4.81 38.48 -4.97
C LEU A 230 4.15 37.48 -3.99
N GLU A 231 2.88 37.14 -4.20
CA GLU A 231 2.12 36.15 -3.42
C GLU A 231 2.58 34.70 -3.63
N ASN A 232 3.35 34.41 -4.69
CA ASN A 232 3.92 33.09 -4.90
C ASN A 232 4.99 32.74 -3.86
N PHE A 233 5.71 33.72 -3.30
CA PHE A 233 6.76 33.44 -2.31
C PHE A 233 6.18 32.93 -0.98
N SER A 234 5.05 33.46 -0.53
CA SER A 234 4.38 32.97 0.68
C SER A 234 3.76 31.58 0.48
N LEU A 235 3.25 31.27 -0.71
CA LEU A 235 2.78 29.93 -1.09
C LEU A 235 3.92 28.92 -1.22
N ILE A 236 5.06 29.34 -1.77
CA ILE A 236 6.30 28.56 -1.83
C ILE A 236 6.81 28.28 -0.40
N GLU A 237 6.82 29.26 0.50
CA GLU A 237 7.17 29.06 1.92
C GLU A 237 6.21 28.12 2.65
N HIS A 238 4.91 28.15 2.33
CA HIS A 238 3.94 27.19 2.87
C HIS A 238 4.17 25.78 2.30
N ASN A 239 4.47 25.67 1.00
CA ASN A 239 4.85 24.41 0.35
C ASN A 239 6.19 23.86 0.90
N PHE A 240 7.04 24.68 1.54
CA PHE A 240 8.25 24.25 2.25
C PHE A 240 8.02 23.84 3.72
N LYS A 241 6.84 24.08 4.28
CA LYS A 241 6.49 23.68 5.66
C LYS A 241 5.37 22.64 5.71
N LYS A 242 4.57 22.52 4.65
CA LYS A 242 3.44 21.60 4.57
C LYS A 242 3.41 20.91 3.20
N GLY A 243 3.13 19.62 3.20
CA GLY A 243 3.00 18.83 1.98
C GLY A 243 1.98 17.71 2.15
N LYS A 244 1.60 17.07 1.05
CA LYS A 244 0.74 15.90 1.05
C LYS A 244 1.58 14.65 0.92
N PHE A 245 1.38 13.73 1.86
CA PHE A 245 2.09 12.48 1.95
C PHE A 245 1.19 11.34 1.49
N HIS A 246 1.45 10.87 0.28
CA HIS A 246 0.73 9.79 -0.35
C HIS A 246 1.46 8.48 -0.13
N VAL A 247 0.75 7.46 0.34
CA VAL A 247 1.29 6.13 0.61
C VAL A 247 0.49 5.09 -0.15
N ARG A 248 1.21 4.29 -0.93
CA ARG A 248 0.68 3.15 -1.68
C ARG A 248 1.33 1.88 -1.16
N ILE A 249 0.52 0.97 -0.61
CA ILE A 249 0.99 -0.32 -0.07
C ILE A 249 0.39 -1.45 -0.90
N LYS A 250 1.23 -2.26 -1.54
CA LYS A 250 0.83 -3.48 -2.23
C LYS A 250 0.71 -4.61 -1.21
N ARG A 251 -0.46 -5.25 -1.14
CA ARG A 251 -0.68 -6.46 -0.34
C ARG A 251 -0.34 -7.70 -1.16
N ARG A 252 -0.16 -8.83 -0.48
CA ARG A 252 0.13 -10.15 -1.08
C ARG A 252 -0.92 -10.62 -2.07
N ASN A 253 -2.19 -10.29 -1.82
CA ASN A 253 -3.30 -10.64 -2.71
C ASN A 253 -3.42 -9.70 -3.92
N GLY A 254 -2.37 -8.93 -4.24
CA GLY A 254 -2.37 -7.93 -5.32
C GLY A 254 -3.16 -6.66 -5.02
N ARG A 255 -3.97 -6.61 -3.95
CA ARG A 255 -4.73 -5.40 -3.60
C ARG A 255 -3.79 -4.29 -3.18
N VAL A 256 -4.02 -3.10 -3.74
CA VAL A 256 -3.26 -1.90 -3.42
C VAL A 256 -4.08 -1.03 -2.47
N ARG A 257 -3.53 -0.73 -1.30
CA ARG A 257 -4.11 0.26 -0.38
C ARG A 257 -3.45 1.60 -0.63
N VAL A 258 -4.26 2.61 -0.96
CA VAL A 258 -3.83 4.00 -1.10
C VAL A 258 -4.33 4.80 0.08
N MET A 259 -3.49 5.70 0.57
CA MET A 259 -3.62 6.37 1.85
C MET A 259 -2.94 7.75 1.71
N SER A 260 -3.54 8.83 2.22
CA SER A 260 -2.96 10.19 2.16
C SER A 260 -3.04 10.93 3.50
N GLU A 261 -1.92 11.48 3.95
CA GLU A 261 -1.78 12.30 5.17
C GLU A 261 -1.23 13.68 4.80
N GLU A 262 -1.45 14.68 5.64
CA GLU A 262 -0.72 15.95 5.56
C GLU A 262 0.57 15.82 6.37
N VAL A 263 1.67 16.29 5.81
CA VAL A 263 2.96 16.39 6.47
C VAL A 263 3.20 17.85 6.83
N HIS A 264 3.57 18.07 8.08
CA HIS A 264 4.09 19.34 8.55
C HIS A 264 5.54 19.17 8.99
N ILE A 265 6.38 20.12 8.59
CA ILE A 265 7.80 20.11 8.91
C ILE A 265 8.06 21.21 9.93
N GLU A 266 8.45 20.79 11.11
CA GLU A 266 8.90 21.65 12.19
C GLU A 266 10.43 21.56 12.31
N GLN A 267 11.05 22.57 12.93
CA GLN A 267 12.50 22.60 13.17
C GLN A 267 12.99 21.39 14.01
N SER A 268 12.10 20.70 14.72
CA SER A 268 12.35 19.54 15.58
C SER A 268 12.09 18.17 14.90
N GLY A 269 11.45 18.15 13.72
CA GLY A 269 11.12 16.94 12.98
C GLY A 269 9.88 17.06 12.09
N ILE A 270 9.45 15.92 11.52
CA ILE A 270 8.17 15.81 10.79
C ILE A 270 7.06 15.42 11.76
N SER A 271 5.92 16.11 11.65
CA SER A 271 4.64 15.65 12.18
C SER A 271 3.69 15.27 11.02
N PHE A 272 2.92 14.20 11.23
CA PHE A 272 1.92 13.74 10.28
C PHE A 272 0.54 14.05 10.88
N ALA A 273 -0.26 14.83 10.15
CA ALA A 273 -1.64 15.12 10.50
C ALA A 273 -2.58 14.37 9.54
N SER A 274 -3.70 13.89 10.07
CA SER A 274 -4.79 13.43 9.19
C SER A 274 -5.32 14.65 8.41
N LEU A 275 -5.57 14.48 7.11
CA LEU A 275 -6.17 15.54 6.27
C LEU A 275 -7.37 16.12 7.01
N SER A 276 -7.35 17.43 7.27
CA SER A 276 -8.55 18.12 7.77
C SER A 276 -9.63 17.92 6.71
N SER A 277 -10.75 17.31 7.10
CA SER A 277 -11.90 17.09 6.21
C SER A 277 -12.64 18.41 5.97
N GLU A 278 -11.95 19.43 5.47
CA GLU A 278 -12.57 20.63 4.91
C GLU A 278 -12.42 20.55 3.39
N GLY A 279 -13.40 19.91 2.76
CA GLY A 279 -13.57 19.90 1.30
C GLY A 279 -13.28 18.58 0.57
N ALA A 280 -12.72 17.57 1.25
CA ALA A 280 -12.58 16.23 0.67
C ALA A 280 -13.86 15.42 0.91
N ILE A 281 -14.67 15.36 -0.13
CA ILE A 281 -15.85 14.51 -0.26
C ILE A 281 -15.39 13.06 -0.11
N ASN A 282 -15.31 12.56 1.13
CA ASN A 282 -15.25 11.14 1.43
C ASN A 282 -16.64 10.53 1.13
N GLN A 283 -17.03 10.55 -0.14
CA GLN A 283 -17.95 9.56 -0.65
C GLN A 283 -17.10 8.30 -0.85
N GLY A 284 -17.31 7.31 0.03
CA GLY A 284 -16.86 5.96 -0.26
C GLY A 284 -17.24 5.61 -1.69
N LEU A 285 -16.37 4.87 -2.37
CA LEU A 285 -16.56 4.30 -3.70
C LEU A 285 -17.64 3.20 -3.69
N VAL A 286 -18.79 3.50 -3.11
CA VAL A 286 -20.05 2.83 -3.34
C VAL A 286 -20.92 3.93 -3.91
N PRO A 287 -21.45 3.81 -5.13
CA PRO A 287 -22.41 4.78 -5.63
C PRO A 287 -23.53 4.84 -4.61
N LYS A 288 -23.58 5.93 -3.85
CA LYS A 288 -24.60 6.17 -2.84
C LYS A 288 -25.84 6.59 -3.61
N VAL A 289 -26.44 5.63 -4.31
CA VAL A 289 -27.76 5.79 -4.92
C VAL A 289 -28.71 5.93 -3.75
N GLN A 290 -28.91 7.17 -3.30
CA GLN A 290 -30.03 7.50 -2.43
C GLN A 290 -31.25 7.39 -3.30
N PHE A 291 -31.82 6.18 -3.36
CA PHE A 291 -33.19 6.02 -3.80
C PHE A 291 -34.03 6.78 -2.78
N SER A 292 -34.46 7.98 -3.12
CA SER A 292 -35.55 8.63 -2.41
C SER A 292 -36.79 7.77 -2.64
N LEU A 293 -37.02 6.82 -1.73
CA LEU A 293 -38.19 5.94 -1.71
C LEU A 293 -39.46 6.68 -1.27
N GLU A 294 -39.33 7.96 -0.91
CA GLU A 294 -40.44 8.82 -0.57
C GLU A 294 -40.95 9.51 -1.84
N LEU A 295 -42.09 9.02 -2.34
CA LEU A 295 -42.83 9.68 -3.41
C LEU A 295 -43.25 11.06 -2.94
N SER A 296 -42.99 12.07 -3.76
CA SER A 296 -43.52 13.41 -3.52
C SER A 296 -45.07 13.39 -3.52
N GLU A 297 -45.69 14.38 -2.87
CA GLU A 297 -47.16 14.53 -2.84
C GLU A 297 -47.76 14.45 -4.26
N LYS A 298 -47.06 15.03 -5.23
CA LYS A 298 -47.44 15.03 -6.65
C LYS A 298 -47.36 13.62 -7.26
N GLU A 299 -46.28 12.89 -7.03
CA GLU A 299 -46.12 11.52 -7.55
C GLU A 299 -47.10 10.54 -6.90
N ARG A 300 -47.50 10.77 -5.64
CA ARG A 300 -48.57 9.98 -5.00
C ARG A 300 -49.91 10.17 -5.68
N ILE A 301 -50.26 11.42 -6.00
CA ILE A 301 -51.51 11.74 -6.71
C ILE A 301 -51.47 11.16 -8.13
N ASP A 302 -50.35 11.32 -8.83
CA ASP A 302 -50.20 10.80 -10.19
C ASP A 302 -50.26 9.27 -10.20
N ARG A 303 -49.59 8.58 -9.26
CA ARG A 303 -49.68 7.12 -9.11
C ARG A 303 -51.10 6.63 -8.82
N ALA A 304 -51.88 7.37 -8.01
CA ALA A 304 -53.27 7.01 -7.72
C ALA A 304 -54.19 7.19 -8.93
N ASN A 305 -53.83 8.08 -9.86
CA ASN A 305 -54.59 8.36 -11.08
C ASN A 305 -54.16 7.50 -12.28
N VAL A 306 -53.05 6.75 -12.16
CA VAL A 306 -52.59 5.81 -13.19
C VAL A 306 -53.49 4.59 -13.19
N VAL A 307 -54.36 4.49 -14.19
CA VAL A 307 -55.15 3.29 -14.48
C VAL A 307 -54.24 2.28 -15.17
N LEU A 308 -53.93 1.18 -14.49
CA LEU A 308 -53.11 0.12 -15.06
C LEU A 308 -53.92 -0.68 -16.11
N PRO A 309 -53.35 -1.01 -17.28
CA PRO A 309 -54.08 -1.67 -18.38
C PRO A 309 -54.72 -3.02 -18.04
N PHE A 310 -54.31 -3.65 -16.92
CA PHE A 310 -54.71 -5.01 -16.54
C PHE A 310 -55.56 -5.04 -15.26
N GLU A 311 -55.82 -3.88 -14.65
CA GLU A 311 -56.70 -3.78 -13.50
C GLU A 311 -58.14 -3.92 -14.00
N HIS A 312 -58.66 -5.15 -13.97
CA HIS A 312 -60.06 -5.42 -14.30
C HIS A 312 -60.94 -4.58 -13.38
N GLN A 313 -61.77 -3.70 -13.97
CA GLN A 313 -62.80 -2.96 -13.26
C GLN A 313 -63.92 -3.91 -12.80
N GLY A 314 -63.64 -4.70 -11.76
CA GLY A 314 -64.60 -5.57 -11.12
C GLY A 314 -65.58 -4.76 -10.25
N ASN A 315 -66.83 -5.23 -10.16
CA ASN A 315 -67.96 -4.61 -9.45
C ASN A 315 -67.82 -4.54 -7.90
N GLY A 316 -66.65 -4.22 -7.35
CA GLY A 316 -66.46 -4.02 -5.91
C GLY A 316 -66.65 -5.26 -5.04
N LYS A 317 -66.62 -6.47 -5.61
CA LYS A 317 -66.59 -7.73 -4.86
C LYS A 317 -65.13 -8.18 -4.68
N SER A 318 -64.77 -8.62 -3.48
CA SER A 318 -63.43 -9.15 -3.19
C SER A 318 -63.14 -10.35 -4.08
N ILE A 319 -62.07 -10.24 -4.86
CA ILE A 319 -61.61 -11.32 -5.74
C ILE A 319 -60.93 -12.37 -4.86
N GLN A 320 -61.48 -13.59 -4.84
CA GLN A 320 -60.79 -14.74 -4.26
C GLN A 320 -59.80 -15.26 -5.31
N ILE A 321 -58.56 -14.79 -5.23
CA ILE A 321 -57.45 -15.34 -6.01
C ILE A 321 -57.04 -16.64 -5.30
N TYR A 322 -57.14 -17.76 -6.00
CA TYR A 322 -56.72 -19.07 -5.48
C TYR A 322 -55.18 -19.14 -5.47
N ASP A 323 -54.57 -18.87 -4.32
CA ASP A 323 -53.11 -18.86 -4.10
C ASP A 323 -52.57 -20.21 -3.57
N GLY A 324 -53.29 -21.32 -3.78
CA GLY A 324 -52.86 -22.67 -3.37
C GLY A 324 -52.65 -22.91 -1.86
N ARG A 325 -52.83 -21.89 -1.02
CA ARG A 325 -52.71 -21.95 0.44
C ARG A 325 -54.10 -22.06 1.06
N ARG A 326 -54.33 -23.09 1.89
CA ARG A 326 -55.57 -23.22 2.68
C ARG A 326 -55.77 -21.95 3.52
N SER A 327 -56.88 -21.27 3.29
CA SER A 327 -57.25 -20.08 4.05
C SER A 327 -57.61 -20.47 5.49
N LEU A 328 -57.11 -19.71 6.47
CA LEU A 328 -57.20 -19.95 7.92
C LEU A 328 -58.63 -19.98 8.51
N ALA A 329 -59.67 -19.81 7.70
CA ALA A 329 -61.07 -19.75 8.12
C ALA A 329 -61.72 -21.13 8.38
N ASP A 330 -61.07 -22.24 8.00
CA ASP A 330 -61.58 -23.61 8.28
C ASP A 330 -61.10 -24.21 9.61
N SER A 331 -60.55 -23.39 10.52
CA SER A 331 -60.02 -23.84 11.82
C SER A 331 -61.05 -23.85 12.97
N LYS A 332 -62.35 -23.85 12.67
CA LYS A 332 -63.40 -24.02 13.69
C LYS A 332 -64.46 -25.02 13.24
N HIS A 333 -64.10 -26.30 13.20
CA HIS A 333 -64.95 -27.39 13.70
C HIS A 333 -64.12 -28.67 13.84
N GLU A 334 -63.44 -28.82 14.97
CA GLU A 334 -63.16 -30.15 15.50
C GLU A 334 -64.40 -30.68 16.22
N ARG A 335 -64.95 -31.81 15.76
CA ARG A 335 -65.33 -32.90 16.67
C ARG A 335 -65.41 -34.26 15.96
N GLN A 336 -64.53 -35.16 16.41
CA GLN A 336 -64.66 -36.60 16.63
C GLN A 336 -65.19 -37.54 15.53
N VAL A 337 -64.23 -38.28 14.96
CA VAL A 337 -64.19 -39.75 14.71
C VAL A 337 -65.52 -40.52 14.70
N SER A 338 -65.89 -41.11 13.55
CA SER A 338 -65.93 -42.58 13.32
C SER A 338 -66.70 -42.99 12.05
N ALA A 339 -66.21 -44.07 11.43
CA ALA A 339 -66.94 -45.14 10.73
C ALA A 339 -67.62 -44.89 9.35
N THR A 340 -67.01 -45.52 8.34
CA THR A 340 -67.56 -46.46 7.33
C THR A 340 -68.66 -46.07 6.32
N GLU A 341 -68.49 -46.61 5.10
CA GLU A 341 -69.46 -46.88 4.02
C GLU A 341 -69.88 -45.68 3.13
N LYS A 342 -69.49 -45.65 1.84
CA LYS A 342 -69.87 -46.41 0.63
C LYS A 342 -70.97 -45.70 -0.18
N MET A 343 -70.82 -45.83 -1.51
CA MET A 343 -71.79 -45.62 -2.60
C MET A 343 -72.01 -44.15 -3.02
N GLN A 344 -71.56 -43.80 -4.24
CA GLN A 344 -72.31 -43.83 -5.52
C GLN A 344 -73.38 -42.71 -5.53
N THR A 345 -73.54 -41.86 -6.54
CA THR A 345 -73.35 -42.01 -8.00
C THR A 345 -73.59 -40.64 -8.67
N ASN A 346 -72.97 -40.44 -9.83
CA ASN A 346 -73.39 -39.63 -11.00
C ASN A 346 -73.61 -38.11 -10.78
N GLU A 347 -73.05 -37.20 -11.55
CA GLU A 347 -73.24 -37.02 -12.99
C GLU A 347 -72.16 -36.09 -13.56
N ASP A 348 -71.97 -36.21 -14.87
CA ASP A 348 -70.84 -35.76 -15.65
C ASP A 348 -70.62 -34.24 -15.66
N SER A 349 -69.39 -33.82 -15.34
CA SER A 349 -68.83 -32.59 -15.87
C SER A 349 -67.43 -32.89 -16.39
N GLY A 350 -67.27 -32.83 -17.71
CA GLY A 350 -66.03 -33.17 -18.41
C GLY A 350 -64.86 -32.32 -17.94
N GLY A 351 -64.07 -32.88 -17.03
CA GLY A 351 -62.73 -32.42 -16.71
C GLY A 351 -61.74 -33.33 -17.43
N GLY A 352 -60.98 -32.80 -18.39
CA GLY A 352 -59.83 -33.53 -18.93
C GLY A 352 -58.81 -33.77 -17.82
N GLU A 353 -58.55 -35.03 -17.50
CA GLU A 353 -57.50 -35.42 -16.56
C GLU A 353 -56.18 -35.56 -17.33
N ILE A 354 -55.19 -34.73 -17.01
CA ILE A 354 -53.83 -34.88 -17.54
C ILE A 354 -53.08 -35.79 -16.58
N ILE A 355 -52.90 -37.05 -16.99
CA ILE A 355 -52.10 -38.03 -16.25
C ILE A 355 -50.66 -37.91 -16.74
N TYR A 356 -49.77 -37.40 -15.87
CA TYR A 356 -48.33 -37.37 -16.14
C TYR A 356 -47.72 -38.74 -15.83
N PHE A 357 -47.34 -39.48 -16.86
CA PHE A 357 -46.39 -40.56 -16.73
C PHE A 357 -44.97 -39.98 -16.82
N ARG A 358 -44.15 -40.18 -15.79
CA ARG A 358 -42.71 -39.95 -15.88
C ARG A 358 -42.10 -41.15 -16.61
N ASP A 359 -41.72 -40.98 -17.86
CA ASP A 359 -40.78 -41.87 -18.51
C ASP A 359 -39.38 -41.46 -18.02
N SER A 360 -38.64 -42.41 -17.43
CA SER A 360 -37.31 -42.31 -16.80
C SER A 360 -37.24 -41.70 -15.38
N ASP A 361 -37.04 -42.60 -14.41
CA ASP A 361 -36.67 -42.33 -13.01
C ASP A 361 -35.13 -42.30 -12.82
N ASP A 362 -34.34 -41.98 -13.85
CA ASP A 362 -32.90 -42.30 -13.85
C ASP A 362 -31.98 -41.19 -14.38
N GLU A 363 -32.18 -39.95 -13.95
CA GLU A 363 -31.15 -38.91 -14.03
C GLU A 363 -31.13 -38.08 -12.74
N MET A 364 -30.08 -38.24 -11.94
CA MET A 364 -29.79 -37.31 -10.85
C MET A 364 -29.38 -35.96 -11.47
N PRO A 365 -29.84 -34.81 -10.96
CA PRO A 365 -29.41 -33.53 -11.48
C PRO A 365 -27.93 -33.30 -11.15
N ASP A 366 -27.09 -33.33 -12.18
CA ASP A 366 -25.70 -32.88 -12.13
C ASP A 366 -25.68 -31.39 -11.75
N SER A 367 -24.99 -31.08 -10.64
CA SER A 367 -25.04 -29.79 -9.96
C SER A 367 -23.82 -28.92 -10.24
N ASP A 368 -23.26 -28.98 -11.45
CA ASP A 368 -21.99 -28.35 -11.82
C ASP A 368 -22.06 -27.35 -12.98
N GLU A 369 -23.26 -26.90 -13.40
CA GLU A 369 -23.38 -25.70 -14.25
C GLU A 369 -23.27 -24.42 -13.40
N ASP A 370 -22.06 -23.85 -13.36
CA ASP A 370 -21.79 -22.50 -12.83
C ASP A 370 -22.45 -21.45 -13.75
N PRO A 371 -23.32 -20.55 -13.23
CA PRO A 371 -24.15 -19.64 -14.03
C PRO A 371 -23.40 -18.40 -14.57
N ASP A 372 -22.07 -18.40 -14.60
CA ASP A 372 -21.25 -17.21 -14.88
C ASP A 372 -20.55 -17.25 -16.26
N ASP A 373 -20.80 -18.26 -17.10
CA ASP A 373 -20.07 -18.48 -18.37
C ASP A 373 -20.62 -17.73 -19.61
N ASP A 374 -21.64 -16.89 -19.46
CA ASP A 374 -22.31 -16.22 -20.61
C ASP A 374 -22.18 -14.68 -20.65
N LEU A 375 -21.18 -14.07 -20.00
CA LEU A 375 -21.00 -12.61 -20.02
C LEU A 375 -19.92 -12.11 -20.99
N ASP A 376 -20.21 -12.22 -22.29
CA ASP A 376 -19.63 -11.36 -23.32
C ASP A 376 -20.66 -10.28 -23.74
N ILE A 377 -20.47 -9.04 -23.25
CA ILE A 377 -21.10 -7.81 -23.77
C ILE A 377 -20.03 -6.78 -24.13
#